data_AF-A0A813E8L8-F1
#
_entry.id   AF-A0A813E8L8-F1
#
_cell.length_a   1.000
_cell.length_b   1.000
_cell.length_c   1.000
_cell.angle_alpha   90.00
_cell.angle_beta   90.00
_cell.angle_gamma   90.00
#
_symmetry.space_group_name_H-M   'P 1'
#
loop_
_entity.id
_entity.type
_entity.pdbx_description
1 polymer ?
#
loop_
_entity_poly.entity_id
_entity_poly.type
_entity_poly.pdbx_seq_one_letter_code
_entity_poly.pdbx_strand_id
1 'polypeptide(L)'
;MGSAWSDEPSSLKALEDLFDDHFEVLKPISHRLFERFVVRPYGVLGLAPAPGGAVDAVVVDPSNSQVIGLDKPCKAEGESQAIYAWLGIGGKSGRFPSAVQRQFSRNLNNWQCVARYHRYGVGQHVIHAACPALHDLDQSINDLTEAYAAIFVEFCRALGSSEPSNNKVWTNSTSSAA
;
A
#
# COMPACT_ATOMS: atom_id res chain seq x y z
N MET A 1 56.05 -4.52 13.57
CA MET A 1 55.54 -3.68 14.66
C MET A 1 54.70 -2.60 13.99
N GLY A 2 53.38 -2.67 13.84
CA GLY A 2 52.37 -3.29 14.69
C GLY A 2 51.61 -2.19 15.45
N SER A 3 50.68 -1.49 14.78
CA SER A 3 49.67 -0.62 15.40
C SER A 3 48.51 -0.49 14.40
N ALA A 4 47.60 -1.45 14.41
CA ALA A 4 46.35 -1.42 15.18
C ALA A 4 45.35 -0.40 14.59
N TRP A 5 44.71 -0.84 13.52
CA TRP A 5 43.40 -0.35 13.09
C TRP A 5 42.37 -0.99 14.02
N SER A 6 41.89 -0.26 15.02
CA SER A 6 40.85 -0.75 15.92
C SER A 6 40.12 0.41 16.59
N ASP A 7 39.25 1.12 15.88
CA ASP A 7 38.23 1.97 16.51
C ASP A 7 37.02 2.10 15.59
N GLU A 8 36.21 1.04 15.53
CA GLU A 8 34.75 1.13 15.40
C GLU A 8 34.12 -0.22 15.76
N PRO A 9 33.61 -0.36 17.00
CA PRO A 9 32.38 -1.12 17.19
C PRO A 9 31.39 -0.42 18.15
N SER A 10 31.46 0.92 18.28
CA SER A 10 30.59 1.66 19.20
C SER A 10 29.18 1.92 18.65
N SER A 11 29.02 2.02 17.33
CA SER A 11 27.73 2.35 16.71
C SER A 11 26.75 1.17 16.68
N LEU A 12 27.24 -0.05 16.46
CA LEU A 12 26.41 -1.26 16.45
C LEU A 12 25.94 -1.65 17.85
N LYS A 13 26.82 -1.58 18.86
CA LYS A 13 26.42 -1.81 20.24
C LYS A 13 25.43 -0.76 20.74
N ALA A 14 25.64 0.51 20.41
CA ALA A 14 24.69 1.56 20.76
C ALA A 14 23.32 1.37 20.08
N LEU A 15 23.28 0.81 18.88
CA LEU A 15 22.04 0.41 18.21
C LEU A 15 21.39 -0.81 18.86
N GLU A 16 22.17 -1.84 19.19
CA GLU A 16 21.69 -3.04 19.91
C GLU A 16 21.12 -2.68 21.28
N ASP A 17 21.82 -1.84 22.05
CA ASP A 17 21.37 -1.35 23.36
C ASP A 17 20.10 -0.47 23.23
N LEU A 18 19.98 0.32 22.14
CA LEU A 18 18.76 1.10 21.84
C LEU A 18 17.59 0.18 21.49
N PHE A 19 17.80 -0.94 20.81
CA PHE A 19 16.73 -1.89 20.53
C PHE A 19 16.37 -2.71 21.77
N ASP A 20 17.34 -3.17 22.55
CA ASP A 20 17.11 -4.02 23.73
C ASP A 20 16.34 -3.29 24.85
N ASP A 21 16.66 -2.03 25.15
CA ASP A 21 15.96 -1.25 26.19
C ASP A 21 14.51 -0.86 25.81
N HIS A 22 14.15 -0.95 24.52
CA HIS A 22 12.82 -0.61 24.02
C HIS A 22 11.92 -1.82 23.71
N PHE A 23 12.46 -3.05 23.67
CA PHE A 23 11.66 -4.25 23.45
C PHE A 23 10.76 -4.59 24.65
N GLU A 24 11.10 -4.16 25.87
CA GLU A 24 10.23 -4.31 27.06
C GLU A 24 9.00 -3.38 27.07
N VAL A 25 8.84 -2.48 26.09
CA VAL A 25 7.75 -1.47 26.05
C VAL A 25 6.77 -1.68 24.88
N LEU A 26 6.86 -2.78 24.12
CA LEU A 26 5.72 -3.19 23.30
C LEU A 26 4.72 -3.97 24.15
N LYS A 27 4.12 -3.29 25.15
CA LYS A 27 2.90 -3.81 25.79
C LYS A 27 1.95 -4.22 24.67
N PRO A 28 1.35 -5.42 24.70
CA PRO A 28 0.36 -5.82 23.71
C PRO A 28 -0.70 -4.73 23.65
N ILE A 29 -0.72 -3.97 22.54
CA ILE A 29 -1.67 -2.88 22.40
C ILE A 29 -3.02 -3.54 22.14
N SER A 30 -3.80 -3.74 23.19
CA SER A 30 -5.14 -4.33 23.09
C SER A 30 -6.15 -3.21 22.87
N HIS A 31 -6.52 -2.98 21.61
CA HIS A 31 -7.63 -2.13 21.23
C HIS A 31 -8.53 -2.92 20.28
N ARG A 32 -9.87 -2.78 20.39
CA ARG A 32 -10.82 -3.50 19.53
C ARG A 32 -10.61 -3.24 18.03
N LEU A 33 -9.98 -2.12 17.67
CA LEU A 33 -9.61 -1.86 16.29
C LEU A 33 -8.48 -2.79 15.82
N PHE A 34 -7.52 -3.15 16.68
CA PHE A 34 -6.43 -4.07 16.34
C PHE A 34 -6.92 -5.49 16.04
N GLU A 35 -8.08 -5.91 16.54
CA GLU A 35 -8.72 -7.18 16.14
C GLU A 35 -9.06 -7.24 14.64
N ARG A 36 -9.09 -6.09 13.96
CA ARG A 36 -9.34 -5.97 12.52
C ARG A 36 -8.06 -5.85 11.69
N PHE A 37 -6.90 -5.80 12.33
CA PHE A 37 -5.60 -5.76 11.64
C PHE A 37 -4.90 -7.10 11.79
N VAL A 38 -4.44 -7.64 10.67
CA VAL A 38 -3.60 -8.84 10.66
C VAL A 38 -2.28 -8.47 10.02
N VAL A 39 -1.19 -8.64 10.78
CA VAL A 39 0.17 -8.53 10.24
C VAL A 39 0.58 -9.92 9.78
N ARG A 40 1.04 -10.03 8.54
CA ARG A 40 1.52 -11.29 7.95
C ARG A 40 2.97 -11.13 7.52
N PRO A 41 3.80 -12.19 7.61
CA PRO A 41 5.21 -12.13 7.25
C PRO A 41 5.44 -12.09 5.73
N TYR A 42 4.39 -12.29 4.92
CA TYR A 42 4.45 -12.25 3.47
C TYR A 42 3.66 -11.06 2.91
N GLY A 43 4.25 -10.38 1.93
CA GLY A 43 3.63 -9.24 1.25
C GLY A 43 2.50 -9.64 0.28
N VAL A 44 2.03 -8.68 -0.51
CA VAL A 44 0.92 -8.81 -1.47
C VAL A 44 1.07 -10.02 -2.41
N LEU A 45 2.30 -10.34 -2.82
CA LEU A 45 2.58 -11.48 -3.69
C LEU A 45 2.37 -12.84 -3.00
N GLY A 46 2.40 -12.91 -1.67
CA GLY A 46 2.07 -14.12 -0.93
C GLY A 46 0.56 -14.39 -0.84
N LEU A 47 -0.27 -13.42 -1.25
CA LEU A 47 -1.73 -13.53 -1.26
C LEU A 47 -2.32 -13.82 -2.64
N ALA A 48 -1.57 -13.55 -3.73
CA ALA A 48 -2.04 -13.75 -5.09
C ALA A 48 -1.54 -15.11 -5.65
N PRO A 49 -2.43 -16.00 -6.14
CA PRO A 49 -2.04 -17.33 -6.61
C PRO A 49 -1.27 -17.32 -7.95
N ALA A 50 -1.37 -16.23 -8.73
CA ALA A 50 -0.69 -16.02 -10.01
C ALA A 50 -0.75 -14.54 -10.43
N PRO A 51 0.08 -14.09 -11.39
CA PRO A 51 -0.12 -12.80 -12.06
C PRO A 51 -1.54 -12.69 -12.63
N GLY A 52 -2.20 -11.54 -12.46
CA GLY A 52 -3.59 -11.36 -12.87
C GLY A 52 -4.64 -11.99 -11.95
N GLY A 53 -4.23 -12.76 -10.94
CA GLY A 53 -5.15 -13.44 -10.02
C GLY A 53 -5.93 -12.46 -9.14
N ALA A 54 -7.21 -12.76 -8.90
CA ALA A 54 -8.03 -11.99 -7.98
C ALA A 54 -7.52 -12.14 -6.53
N VAL A 55 -7.49 -11.03 -5.79
CA VAL A 55 -7.23 -10.98 -4.37
C VAL A 55 -8.46 -10.39 -3.70
N ASP A 56 -8.98 -11.04 -2.65
CA ASP A 56 -10.11 -10.55 -1.85
C ASP A 56 -9.64 -9.48 -0.84
N ALA A 57 -8.95 -8.47 -1.34
CA ALA A 57 -8.44 -7.35 -0.57
C ALA A 57 -8.14 -6.15 -1.48
N VAL A 58 -8.09 -4.96 -0.89
CA VAL A 58 -7.48 -3.79 -1.51
C VAL A 58 -5.99 -3.79 -1.20
N VAL A 59 -5.17 -3.78 -2.24
CA VAL A 59 -3.71 -3.71 -2.14
C VAL A 59 -3.28 -2.25 -2.07
N VAL A 60 -2.38 -1.93 -1.15
CA VAL A 60 -1.72 -0.61 -1.12
C VAL A 60 -0.38 -0.74 -1.83
N ASP A 61 -0.17 0.10 -2.85
CA ASP A 61 1.10 0.23 -3.56
C ASP A 61 1.86 1.45 -3.03
N PRO A 62 3.01 1.28 -2.34
CA PRO A 62 3.85 2.37 -1.88
C PRO A 62 4.66 2.95 -3.05
N SER A 63 3.97 3.64 -3.95
CA SER A 63 4.50 4.04 -5.24
C SER A 63 5.48 5.20 -5.15
N ASN A 64 6.52 5.14 -5.98
CA ASN A 64 7.24 6.35 -6.35
C ASN A 64 6.33 7.23 -7.22
N SER A 65 6.05 8.42 -6.73
CA SER A 65 5.13 9.35 -7.38
C SER A 65 5.58 9.78 -8.79
N GLN A 66 6.88 9.82 -9.06
CA GLN A 66 7.42 10.07 -10.39
C GLN A 66 7.17 8.91 -11.36
N VAL A 67 7.22 7.67 -10.88
CA VAL A 67 6.93 6.48 -11.69
C VAL A 67 5.50 6.55 -12.23
N ILE A 68 4.54 6.92 -11.39
CA ILE A 68 3.14 7.09 -11.78
C ILE A 68 2.93 8.35 -12.60
N GLY A 69 3.42 9.49 -12.11
CA GLY A 69 3.19 10.80 -12.74
C GLY A 69 3.79 10.93 -14.14
N LEU A 70 4.92 10.23 -14.41
CA LEU A 70 5.55 10.15 -15.72
C LEU A 70 5.07 8.95 -16.56
N ASP A 71 4.17 8.13 -16.01
CA ASP A 71 3.59 6.95 -16.64
C ASP A 71 4.64 5.94 -17.13
N LYS A 72 5.51 5.55 -16.19
CA LYS A 72 6.63 4.64 -16.43
C LYS A 72 6.58 3.42 -15.50
N PRO A 73 5.52 2.59 -15.52
CA PRO A 73 5.41 1.43 -14.63
C PRO A 73 6.58 0.45 -14.78
N CYS A 74 7.21 0.40 -15.96
CA CYS A 74 8.42 -0.41 -16.20
C CYS A 74 9.67 0.04 -15.44
N LYS A 75 9.65 1.22 -14.81
CA LYS A 75 10.73 1.74 -13.96
C LYS A 75 10.46 1.53 -12.47
N ALA A 76 9.39 0.83 -12.13
CA ALA A 76 9.12 0.50 -10.74
C ALA A 76 10.16 -0.50 -10.22
N GLU A 77 10.44 -0.37 -8.92
CA GLU A 77 11.35 -1.23 -8.18
C GLU A 77 10.61 -1.78 -6.96
N GLY A 78 11.20 -2.76 -6.27
CA GLY A 78 10.66 -3.32 -5.02
C GLY A 78 9.23 -3.87 -5.15
N GLU A 79 8.41 -3.55 -4.15
CA GLU A 79 7.01 -4.00 -4.05
C GLU A 79 6.14 -3.46 -5.19
N SER A 80 6.37 -2.22 -5.63
CA SER A 80 5.64 -1.63 -6.76
C SER A 80 5.88 -2.41 -8.05
N GLN A 81 7.12 -2.85 -8.31
CA GLN A 81 7.43 -3.68 -9.48
C GLN A 81 6.63 -4.99 -9.48
N ALA A 82 6.58 -5.66 -8.33
CA ALA A 82 5.82 -6.87 -8.10
C ALA A 82 4.31 -6.66 -8.33
N ILE A 83 3.74 -5.59 -7.77
CA ILE A 83 2.34 -5.23 -7.95
C ILE A 83 2.06 -4.96 -9.44
N TYR A 84 2.92 -4.22 -10.13
CA TYR A 84 2.70 -3.88 -11.55
C TYR A 84 2.83 -5.09 -12.46
N ALA A 85 3.71 -6.03 -12.14
CA ALA A 85 3.76 -7.33 -12.81
C ALA A 85 2.47 -8.11 -12.60
N TRP A 86 1.94 -8.17 -11.36
CA TRP A 86 0.66 -8.80 -11.05
C TRP A 86 -0.52 -8.14 -11.79
N LEU A 87 -0.51 -6.82 -11.93
CA LEU A 87 -1.52 -6.08 -12.71
C LEU A 87 -1.36 -6.21 -14.23
N GLY A 88 -0.26 -6.78 -14.72
CA GLY A 88 0.05 -6.85 -16.15
C GLY A 88 0.49 -5.52 -16.78
N ILE A 89 0.86 -4.53 -15.97
CA ILE A 89 1.31 -3.20 -16.43
C ILE A 89 2.82 -2.97 -16.27
N GLY A 90 3.58 -3.93 -15.73
CA GLY A 90 5.02 -3.79 -15.52
C GLY A 90 5.88 -3.75 -16.80
N GLY A 91 5.29 -4.07 -17.97
CA GLY A 91 6.00 -4.08 -19.25
C GLY A 91 6.26 -2.68 -19.85
N LYS A 92 7.09 -2.60 -20.90
CA LYS A 92 7.42 -1.33 -21.58
C LYS A 92 6.20 -0.62 -22.19
N SER A 93 5.15 -1.37 -22.52
CA SER A 93 3.88 -0.86 -23.05
C SER A 93 2.82 -0.64 -21.96
N GLY A 94 3.11 -0.99 -20.71
CA GLY A 94 2.18 -0.81 -19.61
C GLY A 94 1.94 0.66 -19.30
N ARG A 95 0.71 0.97 -18.88
CA ARG A 95 0.24 2.33 -18.66
C ARG A 95 -0.60 2.37 -17.39
N PHE A 96 -0.49 3.46 -16.64
CA PHE A 96 -1.43 3.75 -15.58
C PHE A 96 -2.75 4.27 -16.16
N PRO A 97 -3.89 3.98 -15.51
CA PRO A 97 -5.16 4.59 -15.84
C PRO A 97 -5.06 6.11 -15.73
N SER A 98 -5.67 6.84 -16.67
CA SER A 98 -5.54 8.31 -16.74
C SER A 98 -5.98 9.02 -15.44
N ALA A 99 -6.94 8.46 -14.70
CA ALA A 99 -7.37 9.00 -13.42
C ALA A 99 -6.30 8.88 -12.33
N VAL A 100 -5.55 7.77 -12.31
CA VAL A 100 -4.40 7.57 -11.41
C VAL A 100 -3.28 8.51 -11.83
N GLN A 101 -2.89 8.48 -13.11
CA GLN A 101 -1.82 9.34 -13.62
C GLN A 101 -2.08 10.82 -13.31
N ARG A 102 -3.27 11.36 -13.63
CA ARG A 102 -3.60 12.77 -13.38
C ARG A 102 -3.48 13.18 -11.91
N GLN A 103 -3.85 12.30 -10.98
CA GLN A 103 -3.76 12.59 -9.56
C GLN A 103 -2.30 12.81 -9.14
N PHE A 104 -1.40 12.04 -9.73
CA PHE A 104 0.03 12.13 -9.45
C PHE A 104 0.67 13.27 -10.28
N SER A 105 0.46 13.38 -11.59
CA SER A 105 1.10 14.40 -12.41
C SER A 105 0.82 15.86 -12.00
N ARG A 106 -0.32 16.14 -11.32
CA ARG A 106 -0.66 17.49 -10.84
C ARG A 106 0.20 17.96 -9.67
N ASN A 107 0.83 17.04 -8.95
CA ASN A 107 1.46 17.30 -7.67
C ASN A 107 2.99 17.13 -7.73
N LEU A 108 3.60 17.40 -8.91
CA LEU A 108 5.04 17.19 -9.18
C LEU A 108 6.01 17.84 -8.18
N ASN A 109 5.55 18.85 -7.43
CA ASN A 109 6.35 19.58 -6.45
C ASN A 109 5.82 19.41 -5.00
N ASN A 110 4.69 18.74 -4.79
CA ASN A 110 4.11 18.50 -3.46
C ASN A 110 3.38 17.16 -3.42
N TRP A 111 4.17 16.09 -3.42
CA TRP A 111 3.69 14.70 -3.51
C TRP A 111 3.28 14.09 -2.18
N GLN A 112 3.52 14.80 -1.08
CA GLN A 112 3.23 14.31 0.24
C GLN A 112 1.73 13.97 0.29
N CYS A 113 1.45 12.73 0.73
CA CYS A 113 0.12 12.33 1.17
C CYS A 113 -0.92 12.21 0.04
N VAL A 114 -0.48 11.87 -1.17
CA VAL A 114 -1.37 11.57 -2.30
C VAL A 114 -1.69 10.07 -2.34
N ALA A 115 -2.97 9.72 -2.36
CA ALA A 115 -3.42 8.36 -2.62
C ALA A 115 -4.51 8.34 -3.69
N ARG A 116 -4.59 7.26 -4.47
CA ARG A 116 -5.66 7.05 -5.45
C ARG A 116 -6.03 5.58 -5.59
N TYR A 117 -7.32 5.29 -5.36
CA TYR A 117 -7.90 4.00 -5.66
C TYR A 117 -8.14 3.79 -7.17
N HIS A 118 -7.87 2.57 -7.64
CA HIS A 118 -8.31 2.07 -8.94
C HIS A 118 -8.59 0.57 -8.91
N ARG A 119 -9.55 0.13 -9.73
CA ARG A 119 -9.84 -1.27 -10.00
C ARG A 119 -9.37 -1.61 -11.42
N TYR A 120 -8.30 -2.40 -11.53
CA TYR A 120 -7.72 -2.82 -12.82
C TYR A 120 -8.49 -3.99 -13.46
N GLY A 121 -9.11 -4.83 -12.62
CA GLY A 121 -9.80 -6.05 -13.02
C GLY A 121 -10.71 -6.58 -11.92
N VAL A 122 -11.31 -7.76 -12.12
CA VAL A 122 -12.06 -8.45 -11.06
C VAL A 122 -11.09 -8.88 -9.96
N GLY A 123 -11.31 -8.43 -8.72
CA GLY A 123 -10.42 -8.75 -7.60
C GLY A 123 -9.03 -8.10 -7.67
N GLN A 124 -8.83 -7.10 -8.53
CA GLN A 124 -7.58 -6.35 -8.64
C GLN A 124 -7.81 -4.90 -8.21
N HIS A 125 -7.90 -4.72 -6.89
CA HIS A 125 -8.20 -3.46 -6.25
C HIS A 125 -6.90 -2.87 -5.67
N VAL A 126 -6.49 -1.69 -6.14
CA VAL A 126 -5.23 -1.07 -5.72
C VAL A 126 -5.44 0.38 -5.30
N ILE A 127 -4.84 0.77 -4.19
CA ILE A 127 -4.62 2.17 -3.81
C ILE A 127 -3.14 2.46 -4.04
N HIS A 128 -2.85 3.29 -5.03
CA HIS A 128 -1.50 3.83 -5.21
C HIS A 128 -1.31 4.98 -4.24
N ALA A 129 -0.25 4.97 -3.45
CA ALA A 129 0.05 6.00 -2.47
C ALA A 129 1.48 6.52 -2.65
N ALA A 130 1.65 7.84 -2.67
CA ALA A 130 2.97 8.46 -2.61
C ALA A 130 3.52 8.35 -1.19
N CYS A 131 4.59 7.57 -1.01
CA CYS A 131 5.28 7.50 0.26
C CYS A 131 6.17 8.74 0.46
N PRO A 132 6.18 9.33 1.67
CA PRO A 132 7.08 10.43 1.97
C PRO A 132 8.53 9.96 2.04
N ALA A 133 9.46 10.87 1.76
CA ALA A 133 10.86 10.65 2.08
C ALA A 133 11.04 10.81 3.59
N LEU A 134 11.61 9.81 4.25
CA LEU A 134 11.86 9.87 5.69
C LEU A 134 13.09 10.72 5.96
N HIS A 135 12.97 11.63 6.90
CA HIS A 135 14.00 12.59 7.29
C HIS A 135 14.21 12.53 8.81
N ASP A 136 13.87 13.62 9.51
CA ASP A 136 13.80 13.64 10.98
C ASP A 136 12.65 12.76 11.50
N LEU A 137 12.82 12.19 12.69
CA LEU A 137 11.84 11.27 13.28
C LEU A 137 10.44 11.89 13.39
N ASP A 138 10.33 13.10 13.94
CA ASP A 138 9.04 13.75 14.20
C ASP A 138 8.33 14.09 12.88
N GLN A 139 9.09 14.62 11.91
CA GLN A 139 8.54 14.91 10.58
C GLN A 139 8.13 13.64 9.84
N SER A 140 8.94 12.58 9.95
CA SER A 140 8.67 11.28 9.32
C SER A 140 7.39 10.64 9.87
N ILE A 141 7.17 10.73 11.19
CA ILE A 141 5.93 10.24 11.83
C ILE A 141 4.72 11.01 11.30
N ASN A 142 4.81 12.34 11.21
CA ASN A 142 3.72 13.18 10.69
C ASN A 142 3.42 12.85 9.22
N ASP A 143 4.44 12.82 8.38
CA ASP A 143 4.29 12.54 6.95
C ASP A 143 3.71 11.13 6.70
N LEU A 144 4.17 10.12 7.47
CA LEU A 144 3.59 8.77 7.40
C LEU A 144 2.14 8.77 7.86
N THR A 145 1.82 9.46 8.96
CA THR A 145 0.45 9.57 9.48
C THR A 145 -0.50 10.14 8.42
N GLU A 146 -0.08 11.20 7.75
CA GLU A 146 -0.86 11.82 6.68
C GLU A 146 -0.99 10.89 5.45
N ALA A 147 0.07 10.18 5.07
CA ALA A 147 0.01 9.20 3.99
C ALA A 147 -0.99 8.06 4.29
N TYR A 148 -0.97 7.51 5.50
CA TYR A 148 -1.94 6.50 5.95
C TYR A 148 -3.37 7.06 6.01
N ALA A 149 -3.55 8.31 6.45
CA ALA A 149 -4.85 8.98 6.44
C ALA A 149 -5.39 9.10 5.00
N ALA A 150 -4.56 9.49 4.03
CA ALA A 150 -4.94 9.59 2.63
C ALA A 150 -5.36 8.23 2.05
N ILE A 151 -4.62 7.16 2.36
CA ILE A 151 -4.96 5.78 1.98
C ILE A 151 -6.32 5.40 2.57
N PHE A 152 -6.55 5.66 3.86
CA PHE A 152 -7.79 5.32 4.53
C PHE A 152 -9.01 6.08 3.97
N VAL A 153 -8.83 7.35 3.62
CA VAL A 153 -9.87 8.16 2.96
C VAL A 153 -10.24 7.57 1.59
N GLU A 154 -9.26 7.22 0.76
CA GLU A 154 -9.53 6.59 -0.54
C GLU A 154 -10.20 5.21 -0.39
N PHE A 155 -9.78 4.42 0.60
CA PHE A 155 -10.43 3.14 0.92
C PHE A 155 -11.90 3.34 1.29
N CYS A 156 -12.20 4.26 2.20
CA CYS A 156 -13.58 4.58 2.59
C CYS A 156 -14.42 5.07 1.39
N ARG A 157 -13.86 5.91 0.51
CA ARG A 157 -14.53 6.36 -0.72
C ARG A 157 -14.82 5.21 -1.67
N ALA A 158 -13.91 4.25 -1.81
CA ALA A 158 -14.11 3.08 -2.64
C ALA A 158 -15.25 2.19 -2.14
N LEU A 159 -15.41 2.07 -0.81
CA LEU A 159 -16.54 1.34 -0.21
C LEU A 159 -17.88 2.07 -0.43
N GLY A 160 -17.89 3.40 -0.25
CA GLY A 160 -19.09 4.23 -0.40
C GLY A 160 -19.56 4.47 -1.84
N SER A 161 -18.74 4.12 -2.84
CA SER A 161 -19.07 4.27 -4.27
C SER A 161 -19.75 3.03 -4.87
N SER A 162 -20.25 2.11 -4.04
CA SER A 162 -21.15 1.07 -4.51
C SER A 162 -22.44 1.73 -4.99
N GLU A 163 -22.64 1.81 -6.30
CA GLU A 163 -23.98 2.09 -6.81
C GLU A 163 -24.95 1.08 -6.17
N PRO A 164 -26.16 1.51 -5.77
CA PRO A 164 -27.18 0.56 -5.38
C PRO A 164 -27.43 -0.31 -6.60
N SER A 165 -26.86 -1.52 -6.59
CA SER A 165 -27.20 -2.55 -7.55
C SER A 165 -28.72 -2.64 -7.50
N ASN A 166 -29.38 -2.36 -8.61
CA ASN A 166 -30.76 -2.72 -8.88
C ASN A 166 -30.84 -4.25 -8.77
N ASN A 167 -30.82 -4.76 -7.54
CA ASN A 167 -31.30 -6.08 -7.21
C ASN A 167 -32.79 -6.00 -7.51
N LYS A 168 -33.15 -6.31 -8.76
CA LYS A 168 -34.41 -6.99 -9.02
C LYS A 168 -34.41 -8.17 -8.08
N VAL A 169 -35.13 -8.01 -6.97
CA VAL A 169 -35.54 -9.10 -6.10
C VAL A 169 -36.13 -10.14 -7.05
N TRP A 170 -35.41 -11.24 -7.23
CA TRP A 170 -35.94 -12.41 -7.91
C TRP A 170 -37.01 -12.97 -6.97
N THR A 171 -38.22 -12.45 -7.09
CA THR A 171 -39.38 -13.07 -6.43
C THR A 171 -39.58 -14.40 -7.11
N ASN A 172 -39.19 -15.48 -6.42
CA ASN A 172 -39.63 -16.81 -6.77
C ASN A 172 -41.15 -16.85 -6.60
N SER A 173 -41.89 -16.63 -7.69
CA SER A 173 -43.30 -16.98 -7.77
C SER A 173 -43.40 -18.50 -7.74
N THR A 174 -43.50 -19.07 -6.54
CA THR A 174 -44.03 -20.43 -6.39
C THR A 174 -45.53 -20.39 -6.63
N SER A 175 -45.93 -20.71 -7.86
CA SER A 175 -47.29 -21.15 -8.16
C SER A 175 -47.54 -22.48 -7.44
N SER A 176 -48.30 -22.45 -6.34
CA SER A 176 -48.93 -23.65 -5.80
C SER A 176 -50.26 -23.82 -6.50
N ALA A 177 -50.33 -24.80 -7.40
CA ALA A 177 -51.57 -25.39 -7.85
C ALA A 177 -52.12 -26.31 -6.75
N ALA A 178 -53.34 -26.05 -6.31
CA ALA A 178 -54.31 -27.02 -5.81
C ALA A 178 -55.69 -26.34 -5.78
#